data_AF-K0I5J2-F1
#
_entry.id   AF-K0I5J2-F1
#
_cell.length_a   1.000
_cell.length_b   1.000
_cell.length_c   1.000
_cell.angle_alpha   90.00
_cell.angle_beta   90.00
_cell.angle_gamma   90.00
#
_symmetry.space_group_name_H-M   'P 1'
#
loop_
_entity.id
_entity.type
_entity.pdbx_description
1 polymer ?
#
loop_
_entity_poly.entity_id
_entity_poly.type
_entity_poly.pdbx_seq_one_letter_code
_entity_poly.pdbx_strand_id
1 'polypeptide(L)'
;MSSLNALSVAVEVASRKRDDARKVLQDTLAAEQAARAQLNQLEDYARETESRWGMKADTAMQPEVMYHHYQFMNRLGHAASIQNGVVGDQSARVQVAQRALLDAELRLASLRKVVEKRRSDFALQQQRRDQKQTDERAALQYRNVGQEN
;
A
#
# COMPACT_ATOMS: atom_id res chain seq x y z
N MET A 1 32.02 0.97 -9.42
CA MET A 1 31.68 1.62 -8.14
C MET A 1 30.56 2.66 -8.28
N SER A 2 30.71 3.74 -9.08
CA SER A 2 29.69 4.81 -9.20
C SER A 2 28.28 4.33 -9.62
N SER A 3 28.19 3.36 -10.54
CA SER A 3 26.90 2.80 -11.00
C SER A 3 26.19 1.94 -9.95
N LEU A 4 26.96 1.21 -9.12
CA LEU A 4 26.42 0.42 -8.01
C LEU A 4 25.89 1.33 -6.90
N ASN A 5 26.56 2.46 -6.64
CA ASN A 5 26.09 3.46 -5.69
C ASN A 5 24.78 4.09 -6.15
N ALA A 6 24.67 4.49 -7.42
CA ALA A 6 23.43 5.03 -7.99
C ALA A 6 22.27 4.03 -7.90
N LEU A 7 22.53 2.74 -8.15
CA LEU A 7 21.53 1.67 -8.00
C LEU A 7 21.11 1.45 -6.54
N SER A 8 22.04 1.57 -5.59
CA SER A 8 21.74 1.49 -4.16
C SER A 8 20.82 2.63 -3.73
N VAL A 9 21.10 3.86 -4.17
CA VAL A 9 20.22 5.02 -3.92
C VAL A 9 18.84 4.81 -4.54
N ALA A 10 18.76 4.27 -5.76
CA ALA A 10 17.49 3.97 -6.40
C ALA A 10 16.65 2.94 -5.61
N VAL A 11 17.30 1.92 -5.03
CA VAL A 11 16.62 0.95 -4.15
C VAL A 11 16.11 1.61 -2.88
N GLU A 12 16.90 2.50 -2.27
CA GLU A 12 16.48 3.23 -1.07
C GLU A 12 15.25 4.11 -1.36
N VAL A 13 15.28 4.88 -2.45
CA VAL A 13 14.14 5.70 -2.87
C VAL A 13 12.92 4.84 -3.17
N ALA A 14 13.09 3.69 -3.85
CA ALA A 14 11.98 2.77 -4.10
C ALA A 14 11.43 2.14 -2.81
N SER A 15 12.27 1.88 -1.81
CA SER A 15 11.83 1.39 -0.50
C SER A 15 10.98 2.43 0.21
N ARG A 16 11.43 3.69 0.26
CA ARG A 16 10.65 4.79 0.85
C ARG A 16 9.30 4.95 0.17
N LYS A 17 9.26 4.91 -1.18
CA LYS A 17 8.00 4.98 -1.94
C LYS A 17 7.03 3.85 -1.61
N ARG A 18 7.52 2.62 -1.43
CA ARG A 18 6.68 1.49 -0.98
C ARG A 18 6.13 1.75 0.42
N ASP A 19 6.95 2.27 1.33
CA ASP A 19 6.53 2.54 2.71
C ASP A 19 5.49 3.66 2.78
N ASP A 20 5.66 4.71 1.96
CA ASP A 20 4.66 5.76 1.79
C ASP A 20 3.34 5.19 1.22
N ALA A 21 3.41 4.36 0.18
CA ALA A 21 2.22 3.72 -0.38
C ALA A 21 1.50 2.80 0.61
N ARG A 22 2.25 2.10 1.47
CA ARG A 22 1.69 1.27 2.55
C ARG A 22 0.96 2.12 3.58
N LYS A 23 1.54 3.25 3.97
CA LYS A 23 0.90 4.20 4.88
C LYS A 23 -0.41 4.73 4.29
N VAL A 24 -0.40 5.14 3.02
CA VAL A 24 -1.60 5.58 2.32
C VAL A 24 -2.67 4.50 2.32
N LEU A 25 -2.31 3.23 2.03
CA LEU A 25 -3.26 2.13 2.10
C LEU A 25 -3.88 1.98 3.50
N GLN A 26 -3.06 2.02 4.55
CA GLN A 26 -3.53 1.94 5.93
C GLN A 26 -4.50 3.08 6.26
N ASP A 27 -4.17 4.32 5.88
CA ASP A 27 -5.02 5.49 6.12
C ASP A 27 -6.37 5.35 5.37
N THR A 28 -6.35 4.86 4.12
CA THR A 28 -7.59 4.64 3.35
C THR A 28 -8.47 3.53 3.91
N LEU A 29 -7.88 2.44 4.43
CA LEU A 29 -8.62 1.36 5.08
C LEU A 29 -9.29 1.85 6.37
N ALA A 30 -8.59 2.65 7.17
CA ALA A 30 -9.15 3.25 8.37
C ALA A 30 -10.32 4.20 8.03
N ALA A 31 -10.19 4.99 6.96
CA ALA A 31 -11.27 5.86 6.47
C ALA A 31 -12.49 5.07 5.96
N GLU A 32 -12.29 3.98 5.22
CA GLU A 32 -13.38 3.09 4.77
C GLU A 32 -14.11 2.47 5.97
N GLN A 33 -13.36 1.97 6.95
CA GLN A 33 -13.93 1.39 8.17
C GLN A 33 -14.75 2.42 8.95
N ALA A 34 -14.23 3.65 9.11
CA ALA A 34 -14.94 4.72 9.78
C ALA A 34 -16.24 5.12 9.04
N ALA A 35 -16.18 5.22 7.70
CA ALA A 35 -17.34 5.52 6.89
C ALA A 35 -18.42 4.42 6.98
N ARG A 36 -18.00 3.14 7.03
CA ARG A 36 -18.89 2.00 7.21
C ARG A 36 -19.53 1.98 8.59
N ALA A 37 -18.77 2.29 9.63
CA ALA A 37 -19.29 2.39 11.00
C ALA A 37 -20.36 3.48 11.12
N GLN A 38 -20.15 4.64 10.49
CA GLN A 38 -21.15 5.72 10.44
C GLN A 38 -22.42 5.30 9.72
N LEU A 39 -22.32 4.57 8.60
CA LEU A 39 -23.49 4.04 7.90
C LEU A 39 -24.28 3.08 8.79
N ASN A 40 -23.60 2.12 9.42
CA ASN A 40 -24.23 1.17 10.33
C ASN A 40 -24.96 1.89 11.47
N GLN A 41 -24.34 2.94 12.03
CA GLN A 41 -24.97 3.75 13.09
C GLN A 41 -26.27 4.42 12.61
N LEU A 42 -26.31 4.94 11.39
CA LEU A 42 -27.53 5.53 10.82
C LEU A 42 -28.63 4.48 10.62
N GLU A 43 -28.26 3.29 10.13
CA GLU A 43 -29.19 2.17 9.91
C GLU A 43 -29.73 1.61 11.23
N ASP A 44 -28.86 1.42 12.22
CA ASP A 44 -29.24 0.98 13.56
C ASP A 44 -30.21 1.97 14.21
N TYR A 45 -29.88 3.26 14.12
CA TYR A 45 -30.73 4.31 14.66
C TYR A 45 -32.09 4.42 13.96
N ALA A 46 -32.13 4.18 12.63
CA ALA A 46 -33.38 4.12 11.88
C ALA A 46 -34.26 2.96 12.37
N ARG A 47 -33.68 1.75 12.48
CA ARG A 47 -34.38 0.55 12.98
C ARG A 47 -34.91 0.72 14.40
N GLU A 48 -34.10 1.30 15.27
CA GLU A 48 -34.51 1.56 16.65
C GLU A 48 -35.67 2.56 16.71
N THR A 49 -35.60 3.62 15.91
CA THR A 49 -36.66 4.64 15.83
C THR A 49 -37.98 4.05 15.31
N GLU A 50 -37.93 3.22 14.26
CA GLU A 50 -39.11 2.53 13.73
C GLU A 50 -39.70 1.53 14.73
N SER A 51 -38.87 0.74 15.42
CA SER A 51 -39.33 -0.21 16.43
C SER A 51 -40.06 0.46 17.59
N ARG A 52 -39.45 1.54 18.15
CA ARG A 52 -40.07 2.35 19.21
C ARG A 52 -41.37 3.02 18.74
N TRP A 53 -41.45 3.39 17.47
CA TRP A 53 -42.65 3.96 16.87
C TRP A 53 -43.78 2.93 16.74
N GLY A 54 -43.46 1.71 16.27
CA GLY A 54 -44.42 0.60 16.16
C GLY A 54 -45.08 0.23 17.49
N MET A 55 -44.34 0.29 18.61
CA MET A 55 -44.90 0.07 19.95
C MET A 55 -45.86 1.17 20.43
N LYS A 56 -45.78 2.39 19.88
CA LYS A 56 -46.61 3.55 20.27
C LYS A 56 -47.82 3.76 19.37
N ALA A 57 -47.82 3.19 18.17
CA ALA A 57 -48.88 3.38 17.17
C ALA A 57 -50.24 2.77 17.59
N ASP A 58 -50.27 1.82 18.54
CA ASP A 58 -51.50 1.29 19.14
C ASP A 58 -52.24 2.30 20.05
N THR A 59 -51.61 3.44 20.35
CA THR A 59 -52.23 4.57 21.07
C THR A 59 -52.60 5.68 20.08
N ALA A 60 -53.75 6.34 20.26
CA ALA A 60 -54.19 7.44 19.40
C ALA A 60 -53.17 8.61 19.38
N MET A 61 -52.28 8.60 18.39
CA MET A 61 -51.22 9.59 18.21
C MET A 61 -51.75 10.82 17.50
N GLN A 62 -51.28 12.01 17.90
CA GLN A 62 -51.65 13.25 17.22
C GLN A 62 -51.07 13.28 15.78
N PRO A 63 -51.83 13.74 14.76
CA PRO A 63 -51.40 13.79 13.36
C PRO A 63 -50.07 14.53 13.14
N GLU A 64 -49.81 15.59 13.90
CA GLU A 64 -48.58 16.38 13.82
C GLU A 64 -47.34 15.53 14.20
N VAL A 65 -47.50 14.63 15.17
CA VAL A 65 -46.39 13.75 15.59
C VAL A 65 -46.10 12.71 14.51
N MET A 66 -47.13 12.21 13.82
CA MET A 66 -46.95 11.34 12.66
C MET A 66 -46.20 12.05 11.53
N TYR A 67 -46.60 13.29 11.21
CA TYR A 67 -45.95 14.09 10.17
C TYR A 67 -44.44 14.29 10.46
N HIS A 68 -44.11 14.70 11.69
CA HIS A 68 -42.70 14.91 12.06
C HIS A 68 -41.89 13.61 12.08
N HIS A 69 -42.50 12.48 12.47
CA HIS A 69 -41.84 11.17 12.40
C HIS A 69 -41.46 10.80 10.97
N TYR A 70 -42.41 10.87 10.01
CA TYR A 70 -42.12 10.57 8.61
C TYR A 70 -41.11 11.55 8.00
N GLN A 71 -41.21 12.84 8.33
CA GLN A 71 -40.24 13.84 7.88
C GLN A 71 -38.83 13.52 8.38
N PHE A 72 -38.70 13.11 9.64
CA PHE A 72 -37.42 12.71 10.23
C PHE A 72 -36.86 11.45 9.57
N MET A 73 -37.68 10.41 9.39
CA MET A 73 -37.26 9.16 8.74
C MET A 73 -36.80 9.39 7.30
N ASN A 74 -37.47 10.27 6.55
CA ASN A 74 -37.03 10.67 5.21
C ASN A 74 -35.64 11.34 5.23
N ARG A 75 -35.38 12.23 6.21
CA ARG A 75 -34.06 12.86 6.35
C ARG A 75 -32.99 11.86 6.74
N LEU A 76 -33.30 10.91 7.62
CA LEU A 76 -32.38 9.86 8.04
C LEU A 76 -32.02 8.93 6.89
N GLY A 77 -33.01 8.50 6.09
CA GLY A 77 -32.79 7.71 4.88
C GLY A 77 -31.96 8.46 3.83
N HIS A 78 -32.19 9.78 3.66
CA HIS A 78 -31.36 10.60 2.78
C HIS A 78 -29.90 10.69 3.27
N ALA A 79 -29.67 10.89 4.57
CA ALA A 79 -28.34 10.89 5.15
C ALA A 79 -27.62 9.54 4.97
N ALA A 80 -28.33 8.42 5.17
CA ALA A 80 -27.79 7.08 4.95
C ALA A 80 -27.43 6.86 3.46
N SER A 81 -28.23 7.35 2.52
CA SER A 81 -27.93 7.29 1.09
C SER A 81 -26.65 8.06 0.73
N ILE A 82 -26.49 9.28 1.25
CA ILE A 82 -25.25 10.06 1.08
C ILE A 82 -24.06 9.29 1.67
N GLN A 83 -24.21 8.78 2.89
CA GLN A 83 -23.15 8.05 3.58
C GLN A 83 -22.77 6.76 2.84
N ASN A 84 -23.72 6.06 2.23
CA ASN A 84 -23.44 4.90 1.39
C ASN A 84 -22.60 5.28 0.15
N GLY A 85 -22.84 6.47 -0.44
CA GLY A 85 -21.96 7.03 -1.47
C GLY A 85 -20.54 7.25 -0.97
N VAL A 86 -20.38 7.82 0.23
CA VAL A 86 -19.06 8.01 0.87
C VAL A 86 -18.34 6.68 1.09
N VAL A 87 -19.04 5.64 1.54
CA VAL A 87 -18.47 4.28 1.69
C VAL A 87 -17.98 3.75 0.34
N GLY A 88 -18.77 3.92 -0.72
CA GLY A 88 -18.37 3.55 -2.08
C GLY A 88 -17.09 4.26 -2.54
N ASP A 89 -17.00 5.57 -2.32
CA ASP A 89 -15.83 6.37 -2.65
C ASP A 89 -14.58 5.94 -1.86
N GLN A 90 -14.73 5.64 -0.57
CA GLN A 90 -13.60 5.14 0.23
C GLN A 90 -13.15 3.76 -0.25
N SER A 91 -14.08 2.88 -0.60
CA SER A 91 -13.75 1.57 -1.16
C SER A 91 -12.97 1.68 -2.48
N ALA A 92 -13.38 2.60 -3.36
CA ALA A 92 -12.64 2.89 -4.58
C ALA A 92 -11.22 3.43 -4.30
N ARG A 93 -11.07 4.31 -3.30
CA ARG A 93 -9.75 4.81 -2.86
C ARG A 93 -8.86 3.70 -2.32
N VAL A 94 -9.40 2.76 -1.55
CA VAL A 94 -8.68 1.59 -1.07
C VAL A 94 -8.16 0.75 -2.24
N GLN A 95 -8.98 0.50 -3.26
CA GLN A 95 -8.55 -0.26 -4.45
C GLN A 95 -7.39 0.44 -5.19
N VAL A 96 -7.46 1.77 -5.34
CA VAL A 96 -6.37 2.56 -5.94
C VAL A 96 -5.09 2.48 -5.09
N ALA A 97 -5.20 2.61 -3.76
CA ALA A 97 -4.06 2.52 -2.85
C ALA A 97 -3.41 1.12 -2.85
N GLN A 98 -4.22 0.06 -2.90
CA GLN A 98 -3.73 -1.31 -3.03
C GLN A 98 -2.92 -1.50 -4.33
N ARG A 99 -3.44 -0.97 -5.45
CA ARG A 99 -2.73 -1.04 -6.73
C ARG A 99 -1.41 -0.28 -6.69
N ALA A 100 -1.41 0.93 -6.11
CA ALA A 100 -0.21 1.74 -5.97
C ALA A 100 0.86 1.05 -5.11
N LEU A 101 0.45 0.39 -4.01
CA LEU A 101 1.36 -0.40 -3.18
C LEU A 101 1.97 -1.56 -3.97
N LEU A 102 1.16 -2.33 -4.69
CA LEU A 102 1.63 -3.45 -5.50
C LEU A 102 2.62 -2.99 -6.58
N ASP A 103 2.34 -1.89 -7.28
CA ASP A 103 3.25 -1.35 -8.29
C ASP A 103 4.58 -0.87 -7.67
N ALA A 104 4.54 -0.28 -6.46
CA ALA A 104 5.75 0.10 -5.73
C ALA A 104 6.57 -1.12 -5.29
N GLU A 105 5.93 -2.18 -4.81
CA GLU A 105 6.57 -3.44 -4.42
C GLU A 105 7.24 -4.14 -5.62
N LEU A 106 6.54 -4.22 -6.75
CA LEU A 106 7.08 -4.78 -8.00
C LEU A 106 8.30 -4.00 -8.47
N ARG A 107 8.26 -2.66 -8.41
CA ARG A 107 9.40 -1.81 -8.78
C ARG A 107 10.59 -2.02 -7.85
N LEU A 108 10.37 -2.11 -6.54
CA LEU A 108 11.43 -2.37 -5.56
C LEU A 108 12.07 -3.75 -5.78
N ALA A 109 11.25 -4.79 -5.98
CA ALA A 109 11.73 -6.14 -6.24
C ALA A 109 12.58 -6.19 -7.53
N SER A 110 12.10 -5.55 -8.59
CA SER A 110 12.82 -5.45 -9.87
C SER A 110 14.17 -4.74 -9.72
N LEU A 111 14.22 -3.61 -9.00
CA LEU A 111 15.47 -2.89 -8.76
C LEU A 111 16.46 -3.73 -7.93
N ARG A 112 16.00 -4.42 -6.89
CA ARG A 112 16.85 -5.31 -6.08
C ARG A 112 17.48 -6.41 -6.94
N LYS A 113 16.72 -7.04 -7.83
CA LYS A 113 17.23 -8.05 -8.76
C LYS A 113 18.30 -7.49 -9.71
N VAL A 114 18.11 -6.26 -10.19
CA VAL A 114 19.12 -5.58 -11.03
C VAL A 114 20.39 -5.29 -10.24
N VAL A 115 20.29 -4.83 -9.00
CA VAL A 115 21.44 -4.57 -8.12
C VAL A 115 22.22 -5.85 -7.86
N GLU A 116 21.52 -6.94 -7.52
CA GLU A 116 22.11 -8.26 -7.28
C GLU A 116 22.90 -8.74 -8.50
N LYS A 117 22.29 -8.71 -9.70
CA LYS A 117 22.97 -9.06 -10.95
C LYS A 117 24.20 -8.20 -11.21
N ARG A 118 24.11 -6.89 -10.98
CA ARG A 118 25.27 -5.99 -11.17
C ARG A 118 26.39 -6.27 -10.17
N ARG A 119 26.06 -6.68 -8.95
CA ARG A 119 27.05 -7.09 -7.94
C ARG A 119 27.75 -8.39 -8.34
N SER A 120 26.99 -9.39 -8.79
CA SER A 120 27.58 -10.66 -9.27
C SER A 120 28.49 -10.45 -10.47
N ASP A 121 28.07 -9.64 -11.44
CA ASP A 121 28.87 -9.33 -12.63
C ASP A 121 30.18 -8.63 -12.26
N PHE A 122 30.13 -7.69 -11.30
CA PHE A 122 31.31 -6.99 -10.81
C PHE A 122 32.27 -7.94 -10.07
N ALA A 123 31.75 -8.82 -9.21
CA ALA A 123 32.54 -9.80 -8.49
C ALA A 123 33.25 -10.76 -9.45
N LEU A 124 32.57 -11.24 -10.49
CA LEU A 124 33.15 -12.11 -11.51
C LEU A 124 34.26 -11.40 -12.31
N GLN A 125 34.05 -10.13 -12.67
CA GLN A 125 35.08 -9.35 -13.35
C GLN A 125 36.31 -9.13 -12.47
N GLN A 126 36.12 -8.89 -11.17
CA GLN A 126 37.21 -8.70 -10.23
C GLN A 126 38.01 -10.00 -10.06
N GLN A 127 37.33 -11.13 -9.85
CA GLN A 127 37.97 -12.45 -9.75
C GLN A 127 38.83 -12.77 -10.98
N ARG A 128 38.32 -12.48 -12.19
CA ARG A 128 39.08 -12.68 -13.44
C ARG A 128 40.32 -11.80 -13.53
N ARG A 129 40.25 -10.55 -13.04
CA ARG A 129 41.40 -9.63 -13.00
C ARG A 129 42.45 -10.11 -12.01
N ASP A 130 42.03 -10.51 -10.83
CA ASP A 130 42.93 -10.98 -9.76
C ASP A 130 43.62 -12.28 -10.17
N GLN A 131 42.91 -13.21 -10.81
CA GLN A 131 43.48 -14.42 -11.38
C GLN A 131 44.52 -14.09 -12.45
N LYS A 132 44.20 -13.23 -13.42
CA LYS A 132 45.14 -12.83 -14.47
C LYS A 132 46.42 -12.20 -13.89
N GLN A 133 46.30 -11.32 -12.90
CA GLN A 133 47.47 -10.73 -12.23
C GLN A 133 48.32 -11.76 -11.48
N THR A 134 47.68 -12.78 -10.91
CA THR A 134 48.37 -13.87 -10.21
C THR A 134 49.13 -14.74 -11.21
N ASP A 135 48.51 -15.10 -12.33
CA ASP A 135 49.12 -15.88 -13.40
C ASP A 135 50.32 -15.13 -14.03
N GLU A 136 50.19 -13.82 -14.27
CA GLU A 136 51.27 -12.97 -14.79
C GLU A 136 52.47 -12.92 -13.83
N ARG A 137 52.24 -12.82 -12.51
CA ARG A 137 53.30 -12.86 -11.49
C ARG A 137 54.00 -14.22 -11.45
N ALA A 138 53.24 -15.32 -11.49
CA ALA A 138 53.79 -16.66 -11.50
C ALA A 138 54.66 -16.91 -12.75
N ALA A 139 54.21 -16.45 -13.92
CA ALA A 139 54.97 -16.56 -15.17
C ALA A 139 56.28 -15.76 -15.14
N LEU A 140 56.28 -14.55 -14.56
CA LEU A 140 57.51 -13.76 -14.38
C LEU A 140 58.49 -14.44 -13.43
N GLN A 141 58.02 -14.99 -12.31
CA GLN A 141 58.85 -15.74 -11.37
C GLN A 141 59.45 -16.98 -12.04
N TYR A 142 58.65 -17.75 -12.77
CA TYR A 142 59.14 -18.94 -13.47
C TYR A 142 60.19 -18.60 -14.52
N ARG A 143 60.01 -17.49 -15.25
CA ARG A 143 60.98 -17.02 -16.25
C ARG A 143 62.31 -16.59 -15.60
N ASN A 144 62.27 -15.96 -14.43
CA ASN A 144 63.49 -15.55 -13.72
C ASN A 144 64.24 -16.77 -13.14
N VAL A 145 63.53 -17.75 -12.56
CA VAL A 145 64.14 -18.99 -12.04
C VAL A 145 64.73 -19.84 -13.16
N GLY A 146 64.15 -19.80 -14.36
CA GLY A 146 64.71 -20.47 -15.55
C GLY A 146 65.92 -19.78 -16.19
N GLN A 147 66.29 -18.57 -15.76
CA GLN A 147 67.48 -17.85 -16.23
C GLN A 147 68.68 -17.93 -15.26
N GLU A 148 68.48 -18.39 -14.03
CA GLU A 148 69.53 -18.58 -13.02
C GLU A 148 70.11 -20.01 -12.98
N ASN A 149 69.64 -20.92 -13.84
CA ASN A 149 70.23 -22.24 -14.11
C ASN A 149 70.86 -22.27 -15.51
#